data_AF-A0A929ALT8-F1
#
_entry.id   AF-A0A929ALT8-F1
#
_cell.length_a   1.000
_cell.length_b   1.000
_cell.length_c   1.000
_cell.angle_alpha   90.00
_cell.angle_beta   90.00
_cell.angle_gamma   90.00
#
_symmetry.space_group_name_H-M   'P 1'
#
loop_
_entity.id
_entity.type
_entity.pdbx_description
1 polymer ?
#
loop_
_entity_poly.entity_id
_entity_poly.type
_entity_poly.pdbx_seq_one_letter_code
_entity_poly.pdbx_strand_id
1 'polypeptide(L)'
;MAELEVYDHLEGKETLVIYMAKSGEGRIRLSGGLLTQDRETRILRDAYDYRPVHQRQVKIGERLMCSATVGGGGLQTRRILPTDWVVTEVETYEPSADIPGFREVIIAYCERKPLSLAEFKAAIYDNNVKVSVDSFGGDEKAYQEFLKSQSAKGYVQV
;
A
#
# COMPACT_ATOMS: atom_id res chain seq x y z
N MET A 1 26.56 22.34 29.69
CA MET A 1 26.89 21.18 28.83
C MET A 1 26.34 21.54 27.46
N ALA A 2 27.21 21.82 26.49
CA ALA A 2 26.77 22.09 25.13
C ALA A 2 26.24 20.77 24.55
N GLU A 3 24.99 20.76 24.10
CA GLU A 3 24.46 19.65 23.30
C GLU A 3 25.32 19.55 22.05
N LEU A 4 26.06 18.45 21.92
CA LEU A 4 26.72 18.09 20.68
C LEU A 4 25.60 17.78 19.68
N GLU A 5 25.27 18.74 18.82
CA GLU A 5 24.44 18.50 17.64
C GLU A 5 25.16 17.47 16.78
N VAL A 6 24.69 16.22 16.84
CA VAL A 6 25.17 15.14 15.99
C VAL A 6 24.65 15.42 14.60
N TYR A 7 25.53 15.90 13.72
CA TYR A 7 25.21 16.15 12.32
C TYR A 7 24.82 14.84 11.61
N ASP A 8 23.53 14.71 11.27
CA ASP A 8 23.02 13.63 10.41
C ASP A 8 23.03 14.10 8.95
N HIS A 9 24.08 13.72 8.21
CA HIS A 9 24.22 14.01 6.78
C HIS A 9 23.12 13.36 5.90
N LEU A 10 22.29 12.49 6.46
CA LEU A 10 21.15 11.83 5.81
C LEU A 10 19.80 12.38 6.28
N GLU A 11 19.79 13.49 7.02
CA GLU A 11 18.56 14.15 7.44
C GLU A 11 17.75 14.61 6.22
N GLY A 12 16.44 14.35 6.24
CA GLY A 12 15.53 14.69 5.14
C GLY A 12 15.64 13.80 3.89
N LYS A 13 16.58 12.86 3.83
CA LYS A 13 16.67 11.89 2.74
C LYS A 13 15.58 10.82 2.84
N GLU A 14 15.02 10.47 1.70
CA GLU A 14 14.01 9.44 1.56
C GLU A 14 14.61 8.03 1.58
N THR A 15 13.80 7.07 2.02
CA THR A 15 14.10 5.65 1.87
C THR A 15 13.47 5.16 0.57
N LEU A 16 14.28 4.61 -0.33
CA LEU A 16 13.77 3.98 -1.54
C LEU A 16 13.37 2.54 -1.21
N VAL A 17 12.10 2.20 -1.44
CA VAL A 17 11.59 0.84 -1.31
C VAL A 17 11.31 0.27 -2.68
N ILE A 18 11.95 -0.85 -3.01
CA ILE A 18 11.76 -1.58 -4.27
C ILE A 18 11.10 -2.91 -3.96
N TYR A 19 9.89 -3.11 -4.45
CA TYR A 19 9.19 -4.39 -4.37
C TYR A 19 9.53 -5.22 -5.60
N MET A 20 10.07 -6.42 -5.38
CA MET A 20 10.55 -7.30 -6.44
C MET A 20 9.96 -8.70 -6.32
N ALA A 21 9.79 -9.41 -7.44
CA ALA A 21 9.48 -10.83 -7.39
C ALA A 21 10.71 -11.63 -6.89
N LYS A 22 10.50 -12.58 -5.96
CA LYS A 22 11.55 -13.44 -5.40
C LYS A 22 12.12 -14.38 -6.47
N SER A 23 13.44 -14.62 -6.44
CA SER A 23 14.14 -15.39 -7.48
C SER A 23 13.56 -16.80 -7.67
N GLY A 24 13.19 -17.14 -8.89
CA GLY A 24 12.57 -18.43 -9.27
C GLY A 24 11.37 -18.22 -10.19
N GLU A 25 10.67 -17.11 -10.02
CA GLU A 25 9.75 -16.58 -11.01
C GLU A 25 10.58 -15.87 -12.08
N GLY A 26 10.36 -16.21 -13.36
CA GLY A 26 11.04 -15.57 -14.49
C GLY A 26 10.76 -14.06 -14.55
N ARG A 27 11.10 -13.42 -15.67
CA ARG A 27 10.60 -12.06 -15.90
C ARG A 27 9.07 -12.12 -15.97
N ILE A 28 8.41 -11.27 -15.19
CA ILE A 28 6.94 -11.25 -15.10
C ILE A 28 6.39 -10.12 -15.95
N ARG A 29 5.31 -10.40 -16.69
CA ARG A 29 4.56 -9.37 -17.40
C ARG A 29 3.54 -8.78 -16.45
N LEU A 30 3.70 -7.49 -16.15
CA LEU A 30 2.75 -6.74 -15.33
C LEU A 30 1.69 -6.10 -16.22
N SER A 31 0.41 -6.36 -15.93
CA SER A 31 -0.73 -5.64 -16.49
C SER A 31 -1.40 -4.79 -15.40
N GLY A 32 -1.95 -3.63 -15.76
CA GLY A 32 -2.80 -2.85 -14.84
C GLY A 32 -2.09 -1.89 -13.88
N GLY A 33 -1.28 -0.96 -14.40
CA GLY A 33 -0.84 0.23 -13.65
C GLY A 33 0.25 0.01 -12.58
N LEU A 34 0.78 -1.21 -12.48
CA LEU A 34 2.11 -1.43 -11.89
C LEU A 34 3.17 -0.92 -12.88
N LEU A 35 4.28 -0.40 -12.35
CA LEU A 35 5.22 0.58 -12.96
C LEU A 35 5.61 0.38 -14.42
N THR A 36 5.53 -0.84 -14.94
CA THR A 36 5.93 -1.14 -16.30
C THR A 36 4.78 -1.83 -17.03
N GLN A 37 3.93 -1.04 -17.67
CA GLN A 37 3.04 -1.56 -18.69
C GLN A 37 3.91 -2.26 -19.76
N ASP A 38 3.64 -3.55 -19.98
CA ASP A 38 4.21 -4.35 -21.06
C ASP A 38 5.74 -4.55 -21.09
N ARG A 39 6.46 -4.35 -19.96
CA ARG A 39 7.87 -4.80 -19.86
C ARG A 39 7.99 -6.03 -18.99
N GLU A 40 8.84 -6.94 -19.45
CA GLU A 40 9.36 -8.03 -18.66
C GLU A 40 10.31 -7.48 -17.58
N THR A 41 9.84 -7.42 -16.34
CA THR A 41 10.62 -6.93 -15.20
C THR A 41 10.50 -7.89 -14.03
N ARG A 42 11.39 -7.74 -13.04
CA ARG A 42 11.21 -8.32 -11.71
C ARG A 42 10.68 -7.30 -10.70
N ILE A 43 10.70 -6.01 -11.05
CA ILE A 43 10.26 -4.93 -10.17
C ILE A 43 8.75 -4.78 -10.30
N LEU A 44 8.05 -5.00 -9.20
CA LEU A 44 6.60 -4.86 -9.08
C LEU A 44 6.20 -3.39 -8.89
N ARG A 45 6.94 -2.69 -8.03
CA ARG A 45 6.65 -1.32 -7.59
C ARG A 45 7.88 -0.68 -6.95
N ASP A 46 7.99 0.62 -7.08
CA ASP A 46 8.88 1.48 -6.30
C ASP A 46 8.03 2.39 -5.41
N ALA A 47 8.58 2.77 -4.27
CA ALA A 47 7.97 3.72 -3.36
C ALA A 47 9.07 4.52 -2.65
N TYR A 48 8.78 5.79 -2.41
CA TYR A 48 9.68 6.71 -1.72
C TYR A 48 9.05 7.03 -0.37
N ASP A 49 9.71 6.65 0.72
CA ASP A 49 9.22 6.88 2.07
C ASP A 49 9.96 8.05 2.74
N TYR A 50 9.21 9.11 3.01
CA TYR A 50 9.69 10.34 3.64
C TYR A 50 9.39 10.39 5.16
N ARG A 51 8.73 9.38 5.73
CA ARG A 51 8.35 9.35 7.15
C ARG A 51 9.59 9.39 8.07
N PRO A 52 9.46 9.56 9.38
CA PRO A 52 10.60 9.36 10.28
C PRO A 52 11.14 7.92 10.20
N VAL A 53 12.46 7.73 10.31
CA VAL A 53 13.17 6.43 10.11
C VAL A 53 12.51 5.27 10.85
N HIS A 54 12.12 5.48 12.11
CA HIS A 54 11.50 4.44 12.94
C HIS A 54 10.11 3.98 12.43
N GLN A 55 9.47 4.73 11.52
CA GLN A 55 8.18 4.39 10.90
C GLN A 55 8.34 3.79 9.50
N ARG A 56 9.55 3.84 8.93
CA ARG A 56 9.87 3.29 7.61
C ARG A 56 10.12 1.80 7.74
N GLN A 57 9.06 1.00 7.78
CA GLN A 57 9.18 -0.45 7.85
C GLN A 57 8.26 -1.12 6.84
N VAL A 58 8.85 -1.90 5.95
CA VAL A 58 8.13 -2.88 5.13
C VAL A 58 7.97 -4.16 5.95
N LYS A 59 6.75 -4.67 6.06
CA LYS A 59 6.48 -5.85 6.89
C LYS A 59 6.46 -7.11 6.05
N ILE A 60 7.13 -8.15 6.52
CA ILE A 60 6.95 -9.49 5.97
C ILE A 60 5.49 -9.91 6.19
N GLY A 61 4.85 -10.42 5.13
CA GLY A 61 3.43 -10.73 5.07
C GLY A 61 2.57 -9.58 4.55
N GLU A 62 3.13 -8.38 4.33
CA GLU A 62 2.39 -7.27 3.73
C GLU A 62 2.01 -7.59 2.28
N ARG A 63 0.74 -7.35 1.95
CA ARG A 63 0.21 -7.56 0.60
C ARG A 63 0.26 -6.26 -0.19
N LEU A 64 0.80 -6.33 -1.41
CA LEU A 64 0.85 -5.17 -2.28
C LEU A 64 -0.56 -4.78 -2.73
N MET A 65 -0.81 -3.47 -2.68
CA MET A 65 -2.03 -2.86 -3.16
C MET A 65 -1.77 -2.09 -4.46
N CYS A 66 -2.69 -2.18 -5.42
CA CYS A 66 -2.64 -1.40 -6.65
C CYS A 66 -3.84 -0.46 -6.74
N SER A 67 -3.66 0.65 -7.44
CA SER A 67 -4.75 1.56 -7.77
C SER A 67 -5.35 1.14 -9.11
N ALA A 68 -6.59 0.69 -9.12
CA ALA A 68 -7.33 0.42 -10.34
C ALA A 68 -8.44 1.44 -10.55
N THR A 69 -8.62 1.89 -11.79
CA THR A 69 -9.80 2.66 -12.18
C THR A 69 -10.91 1.66 -12.54
N VAL A 70 -12.00 1.67 -11.76
CA VAL A 70 -13.14 0.78 -12.00
C VAL A 70 -14.24 1.60 -12.67
N GLY A 71 -14.57 1.23 -13.91
CA GLY A 71 -15.64 1.86 -14.67
C GLY A 71 -16.99 1.22 -14.38
N GLY A 72 -17.98 2.03 -13.99
CA GLY A 72 -19.37 1.62 -13.89
C GLY A 72 -20.29 2.83 -13.74
N GLY A 73 -21.23 3.01 -14.68
CA GLY A 73 -22.28 4.02 -14.57
C GLY A 73 -21.83 5.48 -14.65
N GLY A 74 -21.00 5.82 -15.65
CA GLY A 74 -20.66 7.22 -15.99
C GLY A 74 -19.60 7.91 -15.12
N LEU A 75 -19.29 7.39 -13.92
CA LEU A 75 -18.26 7.93 -13.04
C LEU A 75 -17.07 6.96 -12.91
N GLN A 76 -15.89 7.41 -13.34
CA GLN A 76 -14.63 6.69 -13.13
C GLN A 76 -14.23 6.83 -11.66
N THR A 77 -14.26 5.72 -10.91
CA THR A 77 -13.83 5.73 -9.50
C THR A 77 -12.49 5.02 -9.38
N ARG A 78 -11.51 5.70 -8.77
CA ARG A 78 -10.21 5.11 -8.44
C ARG A 78 -10.37 4.30 -7.15
N ARG A 79 -10.01 3.02 -7.17
CA ARG A 79 -10.05 2.12 -6.01
C ARG A 79 -8.69 1.52 -5.75
N ILE A 80 -8.37 1.31 -4.48
CA ILE A 80 -7.17 0.59 -4.06
C ILE A 80 -7.57 -0.88 -3.87
N LEU A 81 -6.96 -1.77 -4.62
CA LEU A 81 -7.26 -3.20 -4.66
C LEU A 81 -6.05 -4.03 -4.20
N PRO A 82 -6.24 -5.12 -3.46
CA PRO A 82 -5.16 -6.04 -3.14
C PRO A 82 -4.70 -6.78 -4.40
N THR A 83 -3.39 -7.00 -4.50
CA THR A 83 -2.78 -7.83 -5.55
C THR A 83 -2.42 -9.21 -5.01
N ASP A 84 -2.04 -10.12 -5.90
CA ASP A 84 -1.55 -11.46 -5.52
C ASP A 84 -0.17 -11.44 -4.83
N TRP A 85 0.53 -10.31 -4.82
CA TRP A 85 1.91 -10.23 -4.34
C TRP A 85 1.98 -9.96 -2.85
N VAL A 86 2.73 -10.80 -2.14
CA VAL A 86 2.94 -10.68 -0.70
C VAL A 86 4.43 -10.66 -0.42
N VAL A 87 4.89 -9.70 0.38
CA VAL A 87 6.27 -9.60 0.83
C VAL A 87 6.62 -10.83 1.67
N THR A 88 7.65 -11.56 1.28
CA THR A 88 8.15 -12.74 1.99
C THR A 88 9.53 -12.54 2.57
N GLU A 89 10.30 -11.58 2.06
CA GLU A 89 11.66 -11.30 2.48
C GLU A 89 11.99 -9.82 2.26
N VAL A 90 12.79 -9.25 3.16
CA VAL A 90 13.17 -7.85 3.13
C VAL A 90 14.67 -7.75 3.38
N GLU A 91 15.36 -7.06 2.49
CA GLU A 91 16.78 -6.71 2.62
C GLU A 91 16.92 -5.19 2.69
N THR A 92 17.73 -4.71 3.61
CA THR A 92 17.99 -3.28 3.80
C THR A 92 19.46 -3.01 3.50
N TYR A 93 19.69 -2.04 2.62
CA TYR A 93 21.01 -1.58 2.22
C TYR A 93 21.23 -0.17 2.72
N GLU A 94 22.23 -0.02 3.57
CA GLU A 94 22.70 1.28 4.01
C GLU A 94 23.68 1.85 2.98
N PRO A 95 23.63 3.17 2.73
CA PRO A 95 24.55 3.82 1.82
C PRO A 95 25.97 3.78 2.38
N SER A 96 26.93 3.40 1.53
CA SER A 96 28.37 3.43 1.87
C SER A 96 29.12 4.64 1.31
N ALA A 97 28.44 5.51 0.56
CA ALA A 97 29.04 6.67 -0.10
C ALA A 97 28.94 7.93 0.76
N ASP A 98 29.90 8.85 0.59
CA ASP A 98 30.01 10.08 1.37
C ASP A 98 28.79 11.02 1.25
N ILE A 99 28.06 10.95 0.13
CA ILE A 99 26.80 11.69 -0.07
C ILE A 99 25.82 10.80 -0.86
N PRO A 100 24.95 10.05 -0.18
CA PRO A 100 24.05 9.16 -0.88
C PRO A 100 22.80 9.87 -1.41
N GLY A 101 22.25 9.33 -2.49
CA GLY A 101 20.99 9.78 -3.06
C GLY A 101 19.80 9.51 -2.15
N PHE A 102 19.86 8.40 -1.39
CA PHE A 102 18.82 7.92 -0.48
C PHE A 102 19.39 7.70 0.92
N ARG A 103 18.54 7.74 1.95
CA ARG A 103 18.95 7.39 3.31
C ARG A 103 19.28 5.91 3.44
N GLU A 104 18.46 5.07 2.84
CA GLU A 104 18.61 3.63 2.76
C GLU A 104 17.83 3.12 1.54
N VAL A 105 18.18 1.93 1.07
CA VAL A 105 17.44 1.22 0.03
C VAL A 105 16.91 -0.07 0.61
N ILE A 106 15.60 -0.27 0.56
CA ILE A 106 14.95 -1.49 1.01
C ILE A 106 14.49 -2.28 -0.21
N ILE A 107 14.95 -3.52 -0.34
CA ILE A 107 14.44 -4.48 -1.33
C ILE A 107 13.48 -5.44 -0.64
N ALA A 108 12.22 -5.40 -1.04
CA ALA A 108 11.18 -6.27 -0.54
C ALA A 108 10.84 -7.34 -1.59
N TYR A 109 11.31 -8.57 -1.38
CA TYR A 109 10.99 -9.69 -2.24
C TYR A 109 9.59 -10.21 -1.95
N CYS A 110 8.85 -10.43 -3.01
CA CYS A 110 7.45 -10.81 -3.00
C CYS A 110 7.26 -12.14 -3.72
N GLU A 111 6.34 -12.94 -3.23
CA GLU A 111 5.87 -14.16 -3.88
C GLU A 111 4.38 -14.03 -4.24
N ARG A 112 3.95 -14.76 -5.27
CA ARG A 112 2.53 -14.83 -5.62
C ARG A 112 1.78 -15.72 -4.62
N LYS A 113 0.87 -15.10 -3.90
CA LYS A 113 -0.14 -15.75 -3.04
C LYS A 113 -1.53 -15.29 -3.48
N PRO A 114 -2.15 -15.99 -4.45
CA PRO A 114 -3.47 -15.63 -4.96
C PRO A 114 -4.51 -15.50 -3.84
N LEU A 115 -5.39 -14.51 -3.95
CA LEU A 115 -6.52 -14.39 -3.03
C LEU A 115 -7.68 -15.28 -3.49
N SER A 116 -8.36 -15.88 -2.53
CA SER A 116 -9.70 -16.41 -2.77
C SER A 116 -10.68 -15.27 -3.04
N LEU A 117 -11.79 -15.57 -3.73
CA LEU A 117 -12.86 -14.60 -3.97
C LEU A 117 -13.45 -14.05 -2.66
N ALA A 118 -13.48 -14.85 -1.60
CA ALA A 118 -13.97 -14.43 -0.28
C ALA A 118 -13.04 -13.38 0.35
N GLU A 119 -11.73 -13.62 0.34
CA GLU A 119 -10.73 -12.67 0.86
C GLU A 119 -10.68 -11.39 0.04
N PHE A 120 -10.80 -11.48 -1.29
CA PHE A 120 -10.84 -10.31 -2.16
C PHE A 120 -12.07 -9.43 -1.88
N LYS A 121 -13.24 -10.05 -1.72
CA LYS A 121 -14.46 -9.34 -1.31
C LYS A 121 -14.25 -8.69 0.05
N ALA A 122 -13.79 -9.43 1.06
CA ALA A 122 -13.52 -8.89 2.38
C ALA A 122 -12.58 -7.67 2.30
N ALA A 123 -11.47 -7.74 1.57
CA ALA A 123 -10.52 -6.64 1.44
C ALA A 123 -11.08 -5.39 0.73
N ILE A 124 -12.03 -5.54 -0.18
CA ILE A 124 -12.71 -4.41 -0.85
C ILE A 124 -13.80 -3.82 0.04
N TYR A 125 -14.54 -4.69 0.75
CA TYR A 125 -15.68 -4.28 1.57
C TYR A 125 -15.26 -3.83 2.98
N ASP A 126 -14.10 -4.24 3.51
CA ASP A 126 -13.55 -3.74 4.79
C ASP A 126 -13.02 -2.30 4.71
N ASN A 127 -12.92 -1.73 3.50
CA ASN A 127 -12.86 -0.28 3.31
C ASN A 127 -14.23 0.39 3.58
N ASN A 128 -15.11 -0.26 4.36
CA ASN A 128 -16.22 0.33 5.06
C ASN A 128 -15.70 1.56 5.81
N VAL A 129 -15.83 2.73 5.17
CA VAL A 129 -15.76 4.03 5.82
C VAL A 129 -16.64 3.91 7.05
N LYS A 130 -16.02 3.78 8.23
CA LYS A 130 -16.76 3.73 9.50
C LYS A 130 -17.31 5.13 9.72
N VAL A 131 -18.49 5.37 9.16
CA VAL A 131 -19.21 6.62 9.31
C VAL A 131 -19.72 6.62 10.76
N SER A 132 -19.25 7.57 11.55
CA SER A 132 -19.75 7.81 12.91
C SER A 132 -20.79 8.92 12.88
N VAL A 133 -21.53 9.12 13.97
CA VAL A 133 -22.44 10.27 14.14
C VAL A 133 -21.70 11.60 13.93
N ASP A 134 -20.41 11.67 14.31
CA ASP A 134 -19.57 12.85 14.09
C ASP A 134 -19.36 13.16 12.59
N SER A 135 -19.42 12.15 11.73
CA SER A 135 -19.33 12.35 10.27
C SER A 135 -20.58 13.05 9.70
N PHE A 136 -21.66 13.11 10.47
CA PHE A 136 -22.90 13.82 10.18
C PHE A 136 -23.06 15.09 11.04
N GLY A 137 -21.97 15.58 11.66
CA GLY A 137 -22.00 16.79 12.47
C GLY A 137 -22.81 16.65 13.77
N GLY A 138 -22.93 15.43 14.32
CA GLY A 138 -23.72 15.18 15.53
C GLY A 138 -25.19 14.82 15.26
N ASP A 139 -25.62 14.77 14.00
CA ASP A 139 -27.00 14.44 13.65
C ASP A 139 -27.25 12.92 13.69
N GLU A 140 -27.73 12.45 14.83
CA GLU A 140 -28.11 11.04 15.04
C GLU A 140 -29.23 10.57 14.10
N LYS A 141 -30.13 11.46 13.66
CA LYS A 141 -31.24 11.06 12.78
C LYS A 141 -30.74 10.79 11.37
N ALA A 142 -29.88 11.66 10.84
CA ALA A 142 -29.24 11.47 9.54
C ALA A 142 -28.37 10.19 9.53
N TYR A 143 -27.66 9.91 10.63
CA TYR A 143 -26.90 8.68 10.80
C TYR A 143 -27.78 7.42 10.76
N GLN A 144 -28.91 7.44 11.48
CA GLN A 144 -29.85 6.31 11.52
C GLN A 144 -30.53 6.08 10.17
N GLU A 145 -30.85 7.13 9.41
CA GLU A 145 -31.37 7.02 8.05
C GLU A 145 -30.32 6.45 7.09
N PHE A 146 -29.05 6.85 7.22
CA PHE A 146 -27.94 6.27 6.46
C PHE A 146 -27.79 4.77 6.74
N LEU A 147 -27.79 4.35 8.01
CA LEU A 147 -27.71 2.93 8.39
C LEU A 147 -28.87 2.11 7.80
N LYS A 148 -30.10 2.63 7.85
CA LYS A 148 -31.28 1.99 7.24
C LYS A 148 -31.17 1.89 5.71
N SER A 149 -30.57 2.90 5.07
CA SER A 149 -30.33 2.90 3.62
C SER A 149 -29.25 1.89 3.19
N GLN A 150 -28.30 1.58 4.08
CA GLN A 150 -27.26 0.57 3.89
C GLN A 150 -27.79 -0.86 4.06
N SER A 151 -28.64 -1.10 5.08
CA SER A 151 -29.29 -2.41 5.27
C SER A 151 -30.21 -2.79 4.10
N ALA A 152 -30.81 -1.81 3.43
CA ALA A 152 -31.64 -2.03 2.23
C ALA A 152 -30.81 -2.37 0.97
N LYS A 153 -29.49 -2.11 0.96
CA LYS A 153 -28.58 -2.38 -0.17
C LYS A 153 -27.85 -3.72 -0.07
N GLY A 154 -28.19 -4.57 0.90
CA GLY A 154 -27.66 -5.94 0.99
C GLY A 154 -26.23 -6.05 1.54
N TYR A 155 -25.82 -5.13 2.39
CA TYR A 155 -24.61 -5.32 3.21
C TYR A 155 -24.94 -6.19 4.41
N VAL A 156 -24.33 -7.37 4.48
CA VAL A 156 -24.40 -8.28 5.61
C VAL A 156 -23.82 -7.57 6.84
N GLN A 157 -24.64 -7.38 7.86
CA GLN A 157 -24.20 -7.02 9.21
C GLN A 157 -23.50 -8.23 9.84
N VAL A 158 -22.37 -7.98 10.49
CA VAL A 158 -21.88 -8.81 11.61
C VAL A 158 -22.11 -8.03 12.89
#